data_AF-A0A8T4CW66-F1
#
_entry.id   AF-A0A8T4CW66-F1
#
_cell.length_a   1.000
_cell.length_b   1.000
_cell.length_c   1.000
_cell.angle_alpha   90.00
_cell.angle_beta   90.00
_cell.angle_gamma   90.00
#
_symmetry.space_group_name_H-M   'P 1'
#
loop_
_entity.id
_entity.type
_entity.pdbx_description
1 polymer ?
#
loop_
_entity_poly.entity_id
_entity_poly.type
_entity_poly.pdbx_seq_one_letter_code
_entity_poly.pdbx_strand_id
1 'polypeptide(L)' 'MCFARSELVTEQQPILCPDCGKSIEVLMACGAKSYFCNHCNELKSSQRVKAANPEVFEEKQ' A
#
# COMPACT_ATOMS: atom_id res chain seq x y z
N MET A 1 -27.80 18.76 17.19
CA MET A 1 -26.32 18.70 17.24
C MET A 1 -25.93 17.39 16.58
N CYS A 2 -25.73 17.40 15.26
CA CYS A 2 -25.57 16.19 14.46
C CYS A 2 -24.34 16.34 13.56
N PHE A 3 -23.20 15.82 13.98
CA PHE A 3 -22.11 15.44 13.07
C PHE A 3 -21.91 13.94 13.26
N ALA A 4 -22.65 13.16 12.48
CA ALA A 4 -22.35 11.76 12.28
C ALA A 4 -20.97 11.68 11.62
N ARG A 5 -19.92 11.49 12.43
CA ARG A 5 -18.60 11.05 11.99
C ARG A 5 -18.73 9.60 11.53
N SER A 6 -19.29 9.39 10.35
CA SER A 6 -19.13 8.15 9.60
C SER A 6 -17.83 8.24 8.79
N GLU A 7 -16.72 8.36 9.52
CA GLU A 7 -15.40 7.92 9.08
C GLU A 7 -15.43 6.39 9.31
N LEU A 8 -15.17 5.49 8.37
CA LEU A 8 -14.01 5.43 7.51
C LEU A 8 -14.32 4.53 6.30
N VAL A 9 -14.07 5.11 5.15
CA VAL A 9 -13.94 4.51 3.82
C VAL A 9 -12.88 3.39 3.87
N THR A 10 -13.33 2.18 3.51
CA THR A 10 -12.59 1.03 2.91
C THR A 10 -11.23 0.63 3.47
N GLU A 11 -11.22 -0.52 4.16
CA GLU A 11 -10.40 -1.70 3.86
C GLU A 11 -9.14 -1.43 3.00
N GLN A 12 -8.00 -1.25 3.66
CA GLN A 12 -6.70 -1.12 3.01
C GLN A 12 -6.29 -2.51 2.48
N GLN A 13 -6.44 -2.74 1.17
CA GLN A 13 -6.03 -3.99 0.52
C GLN A 13 -4.56 -4.29 0.88
N PRO A 14 -4.27 -5.46 1.49
CA PRO A 14 -2.92 -5.77 1.95
C PRO A 14 -2.01 -6.07 0.76
N ILE A 15 -1.06 -5.18 0.50
CA ILE A 15 -0.05 -5.39 -0.55
C ILE A 15 0.94 -6.45 -0.09
N LEU A 16 1.17 -7.46 -0.93
CA LEU A 16 2.08 -8.54 -0.64
C LEU A 16 3.44 -8.31 -1.28
N CYS A 17 4.48 -8.74 -0.58
CA CYS A 17 5.84 -8.72 -1.08
C CYS A 17 6.04 -9.80 -2.14
N PRO A 18 6.57 -9.46 -3.33
CA PRO A 18 6.85 -10.44 -4.38
C PRO A 18 7.96 -11.43 -4.00
N ASP A 19 8.81 -11.10 -3.03
CA ASP A 19 9.93 -11.94 -2.60
C ASP A 19 9.57 -12.88 -1.44
N CYS A 20 8.84 -12.39 -0.44
CA CYS A 20 8.56 -13.15 0.79
C CYS A 20 7.08 -13.48 1.01
N GLY A 21 6.17 -12.91 0.22
CA GLY A 21 4.73 -13.11 0.32
C GLY A 21 4.08 -12.51 1.58
N LYS A 22 4.76 -11.61 2.30
CA LYS A 22 4.20 -10.93 3.48
C LYS A 22 3.67 -9.54 3.13
N SER A 23 2.81 -9.02 4.00
CA SER A 23 2.29 -7.66 3.94
C SER A 23 3.42 -6.61 3.93
N ILE A 24 3.36 -5.71 2.96
CA ILE A 24 4.21 -4.54 2.81
C ILE A 24 3.47 -3.32 3.35
N GLU A 25 4.21 -2.44 4.01
CA GLU A 25 3.71 -1.15 4.45
C GLU A 25 3.88 -0.10 3.34
N VAL A 26 2.79 0.61 3.04
CA VAL A 26 2.82 1.73 2.10
C VAL A 26 3.08 3.02 2.85
N LEU A 27 4.25 3.59 2.62
CA LEU A 27 4.69 4.84 3.20
C LEU A 27 4.48 5.96 2.18
N MET A 28 3.79 7.02 2.57
CA MET A 28 3.68 8.24 1.76
C MET A 28 4.85 9.17 2.10
N ALA A 29 5.79 9.34 1.16
CA ALA A 29 6.94 10.22 1.32
C ALA A 29 6.99 11.23 0.18
N CYS A 30 7.05 12.54 0.51
CA CYS A 30 7.15 13.63 -0.47
C CYS A 30 6.09 13.58 -1.60
N GLY A 31 4.88 13.11 -1.29
CA GLY A 31 3.78 12.98 -2.25
C GLY A 31 3.81 11.70 -3.10
N ALA A 32 4.77 10.79 -2.88
CA ALA A 32 4.87 9.51 -3.57
C ALA A 32 4.67 8.32 -2.60
N LYS A 33 4.11 7.22 -3.13
CA LYS A 33 3.98 5.94 -2.41
C LYS A 33 5.29 5.16 -2.47
N SER A 34 5.83 4.81 -1.31
CA SER A 34 6.97 3.92 -1.11
C SER A 34 6.53 2.61 -0.47
N TYR A 35 7.11 1.49 -0.88
CA TYR A 35 6.72 0.15 -0.45
C TYR A 35 7.82 -0.43 0.43
N PHE A 36 7.61 -0.49 1.74
CA PHE A 36 8.59 -1.01 2.69
C PHE A 36 8.18 -2.38 3.22
N CYS A 37 9.05 -3.37 3.04
CA CYS A 37 8.82 -4.70 3.58
C CYS A 37 9.42 -4.78 4.99
N ASN A 38 8.58 -4.84 6.03
CA ASN A 38 9.05 -4.99 7.41
C ASN A 38 9.74 -6.35 7.68
N HIS A 39 9.46 -7.38 6.88
CA HIS A 39 10.08 -8.70 7.04
C HIS A 39 11.48 -8.78 6.44
N CYS A 40 11.67 -8.16 5.27
CA CYS A 40 12.98 -8.07 4.63
C CYS A 40 13.77 -6.83 5.09
N ASN A 41 13.10 -5.93 5.82
CA ASN A 41 13.58 -4.61 6.25
C ASN A 41 14.22 -3.80 5.11
N GLU A 42 13.62 -3.88 3.92
CA GLU A 42 14.10 -3.24 2.70
C GLU A 42 12.97 -2.55 1.93
N LEU A 43 13.32 -1.52 1.17
CA LEU A 43 12.41 -0.87 0.24
C LEU A 43 12.26 -1.70 -1.03
N LYS A 44 11.03 -2.09 -1.35
CA LYS A 44 10.71 -2.80 -2.58
C LYS A 44 10.40 -1.81 -3.70
N SER A 45 10.92 -2.13 -4.88
CA SER A 45 10.68 -1.33 -6.08
C SER A 45 9.19 -1.30 -6.39
N SER A 46 8.62 -0.09 -6.50
CA SER A 46 7.20 0.12 -6.75
C SER A 46 6.71 -0.62 -8.00
N GLN A 47 7.53 -0.74 -9.03
CA GLN A 47 7.18 -1.43 -10.27
C GLN A 47 7.00 -2.95 -10.08
N ARG A 48 7.84 -3.58 -9.26
CA ARG A 48 7.73 -5.02 -8.94
C ARG A 48 6.52 -5.29 -8.06
N VAL A 49 6.27 -4.42 -7.08
CA VAL A 49 5.12 -4.56 -6.20
C VAL A 49 3.81 -4.32 -6.97
N LYS A 50 3.77 -3.33 -7.89
CA LYS A 50 2.67 -3.09 -8.84
C LYS A 50 2.34 -4.30 -9.69
N ALA A 51 3.37 -4.91 -10.29
CA ALA A 51 3.20 -6.07 -11.16
C ALA A 51 2.65 -7.30 -10.40
N ALA A 52 3.05 -7.47 -9.14
CA ALA A 52 2.58 -8.57 -8.29
C ALA A 52 1.22 -8.31 -7.63
N ASN A 53 0.78 -7.04 -7.55
CA ASN A 53 -0.46 -6.64 -6.88
C ASN A 53 -1.21 -5.60 -7.75
N PRO A 54 -1.72 -5.96 -8.93
CA PRO A 54 -2.28 -4.98 -9.87
C PRO A 54 -3.50 -4.22 -9.35
N GLU A 55 -4.31 -4.84 -8.49
CA GLU A 55 -5.58 -4.29 -7.97
C GLU A 55 -5.42 -3.06 -7.06
N VAL A 56 -4.29 -2.96 -6.35
CA VAL A 56 -4.07 -1.90 -5.33
C VAL A 56 -3.48 -0.62 -5.93
N PHE A 57 -3.05 -0.69 -7.19
CA PHE A 57 -2.26 0.34 -7.85
C PHE A 57 -2.95 0.94 -9.06
N GLU A 58 -4.27 0.72 -9.20
CA GLU A 58 -5.13 1.52 -10.08
C GLU A 58 -5.24 2.95 -9.50
N GLU A 59 -4.11 3.65 -9.52
CA GLU A 59 -3.98 5.08 -9.30
C GLU A 59 -4.47 5.74 -10.57
N LYS A 60 -5.79 5.93 -10.63
CA LYS A 60 -6.46 6.75 -11.62
C LYS A 60 -5.92 8.18 -11.48
N GLN A 61 -4.93 8.51 -12.30
CA GLN A 61 -4.35 9.85 -12.45
C GLN A 61 -5.14 10.68 -13.46
#